data_AF-A0A517P4N6-F1
#
_entry.id   AF-A0A517P4N6-F1
#
_cell.length_a   1.000
_cell.length_b   1.000
_cell.length_c   1.000
_cell.angle_alpha   90.00
_cell.angle_beta   90.00
_cell.angle_gamma   90.00
#
_symmetry.space_group_name_H-M   'P 1'
#
loop_
_entity.id
_entity.type
_entity.pdbx_description
1 polymer ?
#
loop_
_entity_poly.entity_id
_entity_poly.type
_entity_poly.pdbx_seq_one_letter_code
_entity_poly.pdbx_strand_id
1 'polypeptide(L)'
;MVDIQYETVLNNLARMHRNPCDLPSHIDLADGVVQISDEASFGRAGGFEALPVDGGFGISQFGPAAGRQVSEQWGADATTDPQRLVDLQDLYRAAMGLAPLPPPTAIALLRKEDERSGRNVDATPMRGTETDALAAPSEGDDDGSSEGSGSSSSSGSSSGPRRVPIEVLLSDVPPPGWYGVGSKKDVPECACHVGCCGGTYVWVTPDGLPSLSRFTVTVLAVVKFKPGPSGGGSGLVVTP
;
A
#
# COMPACT_ATOMS: atom_id res chain seq x y z
N MET A 1 2.92 -4.32 17.60
CA MET A 1 2.76 -3.49 16.38
C MET A 1 1.95 -4.25 15.31
N VAL A 2 0.84 -4.88 15.70
CA VAL A 2 -0.10 -5.54 14.76
C VAL A 2 -1.40 -4.73 14.67
N ASP A 3 -1.67 -3.92 15.70
CA ASP A 3 -2.90 -3.13 15.86
C ASP A 3 -3.14 -2.14 14.71
N ILE A 4 -2.08 -1.52 14.18
CA ILE A 4 -2.19 -0.58 13.06
C ILE A 4 -2.63 -1.27 11.75
N GLN A 5 -2.18 -2.51 11.53
CA GLN A 5 -2.57 -3.30 10.37
C GLN A 5 -4.01 -3.77 10.49
N TYR A 6 -4.42 -4.19 11.69
CA TYR A 6 -5.80 -4.53 11.99
C TYR A 6 -6.75 -3.35 11.79
N GLU A 7 -6.40 -2.18 12.31
CA GLU A 7 -7.21 -0.97 12.12
C GLU A 7 -7.33 -0.59 10.64
N THR A 8 -6.22 -0.67 9.89
CA THR A 8 -6.24 -0.40 8.43
C THR A 8 -7.17 -1.36 7.69
N VAL A 9 -7.11 -2.65 8.00
CA VAL A 9 -7.98 -3.68 7.42
C VAL A 9 -9.45 -3.43 7.77
N LEU A 10 -9.76 -3.10 9.03
CA LEU A 10 -11.13 -2.83 9.48
C LEU A 10 -11.68 -1.53 8.90
N ASN A 11 -10.86 -0.48 8.74
CA ASN A 11 -11.25 0.76 8.08
C ASN A 11 -11.56 0.54 6.60
N ASN A 12 -10.79 -0.29 5.91
CA ASN A 12 -11.08 -0.69 4.53
C ASN A 12 -12.38 -1.50 4.44
N LEU A 13 -12.61 -2.44 5.35
CA LEU A 13 -13.88 -3.16 5.44
C LEU A 13 -15.07 -2.20 5.65
N ALA A 14 -14.93 -1.24 6.56
CA ALA A 14 -15.98 -0.25 6.83
C ALA A 14 -16.27 0.61 5.60
N ARG A 15 -15.23 1.00 4.87
CA ARG A 15 -15.36 1.73 3.60
C ARG A 15 -16.09 0.91 2.55
N MET A 16 -15.73 -0.37 2.37
CA MET A 16 -16.33 -1.23 1.36
C MET A 16 -17.77 -1.64 1.68
N HIS A 17 -18.14 -1.74 2.95
CA HIS A 17 -19.55 -1.93 3.36
C HIS A 17 -20.43 -0.73 2.99
N ARG A 18 -19.87 0.48 2.99
CA ARG A 18 -20.57 1.68 2.52
C ARG A 18 -20.66 1.71 1.00
N ASN A 19 -19.56 1.41 0.32
CA ASN A 19 -19.44 1.42 -1.13
C ASN A 19 -18.66 0.19 -1.61
N PRO A 20 -19.33 -0.87 -2.11
CA PRO A 20 -18.66 -2.10 -2.54
C PRO A 20 -17.71 -1.94 -3.74
N CYS A 21 -17.78 -0.79 -4.41
CA CYS A 21 -16.92 -0.42 -5.54
C CYS A 21 -15.68 0.39 -5.11
N ASP A 22 -15.58 0.82 -3.85
CA ASP A 22 -14.41 1.56 -3.36
C ASP A 22 -13.18 0.64 -3.30
N LEU A 23 -12.01 1.21 -3.60
CA LEU A 23 -10.75 0.48 -3.55
C LEU A 23 -10.17 0.51 -2.12
N PRO A 24 -9.66 -0.64 -1.63
CA PRO A 24 -8.96 -0.69 -0.37
C PRO A 24 -7.64 0.08 -0.47
N SER A 25 -7.33 0.90 0.54
CA SER A 25 -6.05 1.61 0.62
C SER A 25 -5.11 0.84 1.55
N HIS A 26 -3.99 0.38 1.01
CA HIS A 26 -2.93 -0.28 1.78
C HIS A 26 -1.59 0.43 1.58
N ILE A 27 -0.82 0.48 2.65
CA ILE A 27 0.53 1.02 2.68
C ILE A 27 1.47 -0.17 2.81
N ASP A 28 2.35 -0.35 1.82
CA ASP A 28 3.45 -1.30 1.93
C ASP A 28 4.56 -0.60 2.73
N LEU A 29 4.90 -1.17 3.89
CA LEU A 29 6.07 -0.71 4.62
C LEU A 29 7.29 -1.28 3.92
N ALA A 30 7.97 -0.42 3.17
CA ALA A 30 9.26 -0.71 2.59
C ALA A 30 10.32 -0.88 3.69
N ASP A 31 11.41 -1.56 3.35
CA ASP A 31 12.52 -1.78 4.27
C ASP A 31 12.95 -0.45 4.92
N GLY A 32 12.90 -0.43 6.25
CA GLY A 32 13.37 0.70 7.04
C GLY A 32 14.88 0.65 7.20
N VAL A 33 15.52 1.81 7.22
CA VAL A 33 16.93 1.95 7.60
C VAL A 33 16.98 2.36 9.06
N VAL A 34 17.64 1.55 9.89
CA VAL A 34 17.97 1.91 11.28
C VAL A 34 19.37 2.48 11.29
N GLN A 35 19.49 3.79 11.52
CA GLN A 35 20.77 4.46 11.67
C GLN A 35 21.11 4.59 13.17
N ILE A 36 22.21 3.98 13.59
CA ILE A 36 22.73 4.09 14.95
C ILE A 36 23.92 5.05 14.89
N SER A 37 23.81 6.19 15.57
CA SER A 37 24.90 7.15 15.77
C SER A 37 25.40 7.00 17.20
N ASP A 38 26.61 6.47 17.36
CA ASP A 38 27.29 6.42 18.66
C ASP A 38 28.16 7.69 18.77
N GLU A 39 27.81 8.58 19.69
CA GLU A 39 28.58 9.79 20.00
C GLU A 39 29.36 9.58 21.29
N ALA A 40 30.67 9.33 21.15
CA ALA A 40 31.60 9.37 22.27
C ALA A 40 32.23 10.76 22.34
N SER A 41 31.80 11.57 23.29
CA SER A 41 32.42 12.88 23.53
C SER A 41 33.41 12.79 24.68
N PHE A 42 34.67 13.10 24.39
CA PHE A 42 35.68 13.38 25.41
C PHE A 42 35.71 14.90 25.60
N GLY A 43 34.73 15.39 26.35
CA GLY A 43 34.53 16.81 26.60
C GLY A 43 34.17 17.10 28.05
N ARG A 44 34.42 18.34 28.47
CA ARG A 44 34.11 18.85 29.80
C ARG A 44 32.59 19.04 29.93
N ALA A 45 31.83 17.95 30.12
CA ALA A 45 30.41 18.02 30.49
C ALA A 45 30.21 18.54 31.93
N GLY A 46 31.29 18.72 32.69
CA GLY A 46 31.33 19.47 33.94
C GLY A 46 32.27 20.67 33.84
N GLY A 47 31.74 21.83 33.44
CA GLY A 47 32.39 23.10 33.76
C GLY A 47 32.52 23.22 35.28
N PHE A 48 33.66 23.72 35.77
CA PHE A 48 33.74 24.15 37.17
C PHE A 48 32.92 25.44 37.25
N GLU A 49 31.66 25.32 37.64
CA GLU A 49 30.84 26.49 37.93
C GLU A 49 31.06 26.83 39.40
N ALA A 50 31.79 27.92 39.65
CA ALA A 50 31.86 28.50 40.97
C ALA A 50 30.47 29.04 41.29
N LEU A 51 29.67 28.30 42.06
CA LEU A 51 28.39 28.81 42.55
C LEU A 51 28.69 30.02 43.43
N PRO A 52 28.20 31.23 43.06
CA PRO A 52 28.37 32.38 43.91
C PRO A 52 27.48 32.19 45.15
N VAL A 53 28.11 31.95 46.30
CA VAL A 53 27.83 32.55 47.62
C VAL A 53 27.71 31.60 48.83
N ASP A 54 27.43 30.30 48.72
CA ASP A 54 27.21 29.46 49.93
C ASP A 54 28.15 28.25 50.16
N GLY A 55 29.37 28.27 49.60
CA GLY A 55 30.48 27.45 50.14
C GLY A 55 30.39 25.91 50.03
N GLY A 56 29.52 25.39 49.15
CA GLY A 56 29.46 23.95 48.86
C GLY A 56 30.45 23.52 47.77
N PHE A 57 31.37 22.60 48.09
CA PHE A 57 32.19 21.89 47.09
C PHE A 57 31.36 20.78 46.42
N GLY A 58 31.00 20.94 45.16
CA GLY A 58 30.35 19.92 44.34
C GLY A 58 31.36 19.21 43.42
N ILE A 59 31.36 17.87 43.41
CA ILE A 59 32.16 17.07 42.48
C ILE A 59 31.43 17.04 41.13
N SER A 60 31.89 17.82 40.16
CA SER A 60 31.49 17.65 38.77
C SER A 60 32.12 16.35 38.26
N GLN A 61 31.30 15.38 37.88
CA GLN A 61 31.75 14.06 37.42
C GLN A 61 32.51 14.21 36.09
N PHE A 62 33.84 14.21 36.16
CA PHE A 62 34.71 14.05 34.99
C PHE A 62 34.73 12.57 34.60
N GLY A 63 34.10 12.26 33.47
CA GLY A 63 34.10 10.92 32.92
C GLY A 63 33.80 10.95 31.42
N PRO A 64 34.19 9.90 30.67
CA PRO A 64 33.77 9.75 29.28
C PRO A 64 32.24 9.73 29.23
N ALA A 65 31.66 10.61 28.42
CA ALA A 65 30.24 10.60 28.12
C ALA A 65 30.05 9.96 26.74
N ALA A 66 29.42 8.79 26.72
CA ALA A 66 28.99 8.13 25.49
C ALA A 66 27.46 8.19 25.42
N GLY A 67 26.93 8.76 24.35
CA GLY A 67 25.51 8.72 24.00
C GLY A 67 25.31 7.86 22.76
N ARG A 68 24.24 7.07 22.73
CA ARG A 68 23.78 6.38 21.52
C ARG A 68 22.48 7.04 21.07
N GLN A 69 22.47 7.55 19.84
CA GLN A 69 21.27 8.04 19.18
C GLN A 69 20.83 7.03 18.12
N VAL A 70 19.61 6.50 18.24
CA VAL A 70 19.01 5.60 17.25
C VAL A 70 17.97 6.40 16.46
N SER A 71 18.14 6.50 15.15
CA SER A 71 17.18 7.11 14.23
C SER A 71 16.64 6.02 13.31
N GLU A 72 15.32 5.82 13.34
CA GLU A 72 14.63 4.87 12.46
C GLU A 72 13.93 5.64 11.33
N GLN A 73 14.26 5.34 10.08
CA GLN A 73 13.58 5.87 8.92
C GLN A 73 12.83 4.74 8.21
N TRP A 74 11.50 4.78 8.28
CA TRP A 74 10.62 3.81 7.64
C TRP A 74 10.12 4.36 6.30
N GLY A 75 10.34 3.60 5.22
CA GLY A 75 9.73 3.89 3.93
C GLY A 75 8.29 3.38 3.90
N ALA A 76 7.37 4.21 3.45
CA ALA A 76 5.98 3.82 3.22
C ALA A 76 5.66 4.09 1.76
N ASP A 77 5.35 3.04 1.00
CA ASP A 77 4.90 3.17 -0.38
C ASP A 77 3.42 2.80 -0.48
N ALA A 78 2.65 3.61 -1.20
CA ALA A 78 1.25 3.31 -1.42
C ALA A 78 1.15 2.20 -2.48
N THR A 79 0.28 1.22 -2.26
CA THR A 79 0.04 0.21 -3.30
C THR A 79 -0.67 0.87 -4.49
N THR A 80 0.09 1.18 -5.55
CA THR A 80 -0.39 1.85 -6.77
C THR A 80 -0.62 0.90 -7.95
N ASP A 81 -0.24 -0.37 -7.80
CA ASP A 81 -0.37 -1.39 -8.85
C ASP A 81 -1.85 -1.77 -9.08
N PRO A 82 -2.42 -1.52 -10.26
CA PRO A 82 -3.85 -1.73 -10.52
C PRO A 82 -4.25 -3.20 -10.39
N GLN A 83 -3.36 -4.15 -10.73
CA GLN A 83 -3.69 -5.57 -10.62
C GLN A 83 -3.84 -5.97 -9.14
N ARG A 84 -2.92 -5.52 -8.28
CA ARG A 84 -3.00 -5.81 -6.84
C ARG A 84 -4.21 -5.17 -6.19
N LEU A 85 -4.60 -3.98 -6.63
CA LEU A 85 -5.80 -3.33 -6.12
C LEU A 85 -7.06 -4.15 -6.44
N VAL A 86 -7.14 -4.76 -7.63
CA VAL A 86 -8.22 -5.69 -7.99
C VAL A 86 -8.17 -6.96 -7.14
N ASP A 87 -6.99 -7.57 -6.99
CA ASP A 87 -6.84 -8.80 -6.20
C ASP A 87 -7.20 -8.57 -4.72
N LEU A 88 -6.82 -7.41 -4.17
CA LEU A 88 -7.22 -6.97 -2.84
C LEU A 88 -8.74 -6.76 -2.76
N GLN A 89 -9.33 -6.10 -3.76
CA GLN A 89 -10.76 -5.87 -3.80
C GLN A 89 -11.54 -7.20 -3.79
N ASP A 90 -11.11 -8.19 -4.59
CA ASP A 90 -11.71 -9.52 -4.61
C ASP A 90 -11.59 -10.22 -3.26
N LEU A 91 -10.45 -10.09 -2.59
CA LEU A 91 -10.21 -10.68 -1.28
C LEU A 91 -11.10 -10.07 -0.19
N TYR A 92 -11.31 -8.74 -0.19
CA TYR A 92 -12.27 -8.10 0.71
C TYR A 92 -13.72 -8.45 0.37
N ARG A 93 -14.06 -8.58 -0.92
CA ARG A 93 -15.38 -9.06 -1.36
C ARG A 93 -15.66 -10.47 -0.89
N ALA A 94 -14.69 -11.37 -1.00
CA ALA A 94 -14.79 -12.73 -0.47
C ALA A 94 -15.03 -12.74 1.05
N ALA A 95 -14.33 -11.90 1.81
CA ALA A 95 -14.54 -11.78 3.26
C ALA A 95 -15.93 -11.23 3.64
N MET A 96 -16.53 -10.40 2.79
CA MET A 96 -17.91 -9.93 2.91
C MET A 96 -18.96 -10.96 2.45
N GLY A 97 -18.54 -12.09 1.88
CA GLY A 97 -19.43 -13.07 1.25
C GLY A 97 -20.02 -12.61 -0.09
N LEU A 98 -19.40 -11.61 -0.74
CA LEU A 98 -19.77 -11.14 -2.06
C LEU A 98 -19.02 -11.93 -3.14
N ALA A 99 -19.63 -12.08 -4.31
CA ALA A 99 -18.97 -12.67 -5.47
C ALA A 99 -17.75 -11.83 -5.91
N PRO A 100 -16.64 -12.46 -6.36
CA PRO A 100 -15.49 -11.74 -6.90
C PRO A 100 -15.90 -10.92 -8.12
N LEU A 101 -15.15 -9.86 -8.42
CA LEU A 101 -15.41 -9.04 -9.59
C LEU A 101 -15.11 -9.85 -10.86
N PRO A 102 -15.86 -9.60 -11.95
CA PRO A 102 -15.48 -10.16 -13.24
C PRO A 102 -14.07 -9.64 -13.61
N PRO A 103 -13.24 -10.46 -14.28
CA PRO A 103 -11.88 -10.06 -14.64
C PRO A 103 -11.83 -8.69 -15.31
N PRO A 104 -10.76 -7.90 -15.14
CA PRO A 104 -10.66 -6.53 -15.68
C PRO A 104 -10.90 -6.45 -17.20
N THR A 105 -10.62 -7.53 -17.92
CA THR A 105 -10.92 -7.67 -19.34
C THR A 105 -12.41 -7.57 -19.64
N ALA A 106 -13.30 -8.03 -18.76
CA ALA A 106 -14.74 -7.89 -18.93
C ALA A 106 -15.15 -6.41 -18.91
N ILE A 107 -14.58 -5.58 -18.03
CA ILE A 107 -14.86 -4.14 -18.00
C ILE A 107 -14.26 -3.44 -19.22
N ALA A 108 -13.05 -3.82 -19.63
CA ALA A 108 -12.45 -3.32 -20.86
C ALA A 108 -13.28 -3.71 -22.10
N LEU A 109 -13.84 -4.92 -22.13
CA LEU A 109 -14.72 -5.41 -23.18
C LEU A 109 -16.07 -4.68 -23.16
N LEU A 110 -16.69 -4.51 -22.00
CA LEU A 110 -17.95 -3.78 -21.86
C LEU A 110 -17.80 -2.30 -22.21
N ARG A 111 -16.71 -1.65 -21.78
CA ARG A 111 -16.40 -0.27 -22.17
C ARG A 111 -16.16 -0.15 -23.67
N LYS A 112 -15.46 -1.11 -24.26
CA LYS A 112 -15.24 -1.18 -25.70
C LYS A 112 -16.54 -1.44 -26.47
N GLU A 113 -17.49 -2.16 -25.89
CA GLU A 113 -18.83 -2.35 -26.46
C GLU A 113 -19.70 -1.09 -26.37
N ASP A 114 -19.66 -0.36 -25.25
CA ASP A 114 -20.35 0.94 -25.11
C ASP A 114 -19.80 1.99 -26.09
N GLU A 115 -18.49 2.04 -26.29
CA GLU A 115 -17.86 2.89 -27.33
C GLU A 115 -18.29 2.50 -28.75
N ARG A 116 -18.55 1.20 -28.99
CA ARG A 116 -19.03 0.70 -30.28
C ARG A 116 -20.52 0.96 -30.47
N SER A 117 -21.30 0.97 -29.38
CA SER A 117 -22.74 1.25 -29.37
C SER A 117 -23.05 2.74 -29.45
N GLY A 118 -22.19 3.61 -28.91
CA GLY A 118 -22.39 5.06 -28.87
C GLY A 118 -22.18 5.81 -30.19
N ARG A 119 -21.76 5.15 -31.27
CA ARG A 119 -21.40 5.83 -32.54
C ARG A 119 -22.54 6.00 -33.55
N ASN A 120 -23.79 5.76 -33.16
CA ASN A 120 -24.94 5.91 -34.06
C ASN A 120 -26.11 6.67 -33.42
N VAL A 121 -25.83 7.73 -32.68
CA VAL A 121 -26.84 8.72 -32.28
C VAL A 121 -26.62 9.99 -33.09
N ASP A 122 -27.35 10.02 -34.19
CA ASP A 122 -27.74 11.14 -35.04
C ASP A 122 -27.09 12.50 -34.76
N ALA A 123 -26.31 12.94 -35.75
CA ALA A 123 -25.86 14.30 -35.90
C ALA A 123 -27.05 15.26 -36.07
N THR A 124 -27.49 15.89 -34.98
CA THR A 124 -28.28 17.12 -35.10
C THR A 124 -27.33 18.32 -35.04
N PRO A 125 -27.18 19.10 -36.12
CA PRO A 125 -26.24 20.21 -36.19
C PRO A 125 -26.82 21.40 -35.42
N MET A 126 -26.28 21.69 -34.23
CA MET A 126 -26.51 22.97 -33.56
C MET A 126 -25.34 23.92 -33.80
N ARG A 127 -25.76 25.11 -34.19
CA ARG A 127 -25.06 26.17 -34.91
C ARG A 127 -24.53 27.20 -33.91
N GLY A 128 -23.22 27.43 -33.95
CA GLY A 128 -22.54 28.72 -33.74
C GLY A 128 -22.52 29.32 -32.32
N THR A 129 -21.33 29.60 -31.81
CA THR A 129 -20.82 30.98 -31.73
C THR A 129 -19.34 31.01 -31.36
N GLU A 130 -18.59 31.78 -32.15
CA GLU A 130 -17.21 32.22 -31.99
C GLU A 130 -16.96 32.94 -30.66
N THR A 131 -15.75 32.82 -30.09
CA THR A 131 -14.74 33.91 -30.14
C THR A 131 -13.41 33.53 -29.49
N ASP A 132 -12.35 33.77 -30.28
CA ASP A 132 -11.03 34.33 -29.97
C ASP A 132 -10.12 33.83 -28.81
N ALA A 133 -9.05 33.16 -29.24
CA ALA A 133 -7.64 33.60 -29.22
C ALA A 133 -6.92 33.93 -27.89
N LEU A 134 -5.81 33.23 -27.61
CA LEU A 134 -4.44 33.71 -27.90
C LEU A 134 -3.33 32.77 -27.33
N ALA A 135 -2.30 32.60 -28.17
CA ALA A 135 -0.87 32.42 -27.89
C ALA A 135 -0.26 31.06 -27.46
N ALA A 136 0.55 30.53 -28.40
CA ALA A 136 1.67 29.58 -28.25
C ALA A 136 2.95 30.29 -27.72
N PRO A 137 4.20 29.76 -27.78
CA PRO A 137 4.73 28.41 -28.11
C PRO A 137 5.84 27.91 -27.12
N SER A 138 6.35 26.69 -27.28
CA SER A 138 7.79 26.38 -27.06
C SER A 138 8.12 24.97 -27.55
N GLU A 139 8.83 24.91 -28.66
CA GLU A 139 9.51 23.74 -29.21
C GLU A 139 10.82 23.51 -28.45
N GLY A 140 11.12 22.25 -28.14
CA GLY A 140 12.35 21.83 -27.48
C GLY A 140 12.75 20.47 -28.01
N ASP A 141 13.63 20.49 -29.01
CA ASP A 141 14.36 19.35 -29.54
C ASP A 141 15.32 18.81 -28.48
N ASP A 142 15.25 17.51 -28.16
CA ASP A 142 16.29 16.84 -27.38
C ASP A 142 16.73 15.57 -28.12
N ASP A 143 18.00 15.60 -28.49
CA ASP A 143 18.70 14.75 -29.45
C ASP A 143 19.13 13.43 -28.82
N GLY A 144 19.00 12.35 -29.58
CA GLY A 144 19.34 11.01 -29.15
C GLY A 144 20.85 10.77 -29.08
N SER A 145 21.28 10.04 -28.05
CA SER A 145 22.53 9.28 -28.10
C SER A 145 22.39 8.02 -27.26
N SER A 146 22.38 6.90 -27.98
CA SER A 146 22.23 5.55 -27.47
C SER A 146 23.46 4.79 -27.91
N GLU A 147 24.35 4.44 -26.98
CA GLU A 147 25.44 3.50 -27.23
C GLU A 147 25.68 2.59 -26.00
N GLY A 148 25.45 1.29 -26.20
CA GLY A 148 26.54 0.33 -26.09
C GLY A 148 26.82 -0.36 -24.75
N SER A 149 26.41 -1.64 -24.71
CA SER A 149 27.26 -2.79 -24.36
C SER A 149 27.45 -3.19 -22.89
N GLY A 150 27.01 -4.41 -22.57
CA GLY A 150 27.39 -5.09 -21.32
C GLY A 150 26.70 -6.42 -21.03
N SER A 151 26.57 -7.31 -22.02
CA SER A 151 26.00 -8.65 -21.85
C SER A 151 26.93 -9.56 -21.03
N SER A 152 26.53 -9.95 -19.81
CA SER A 152 27.14 -11.07 -19.08
C SER A 152 26.04 -12.04 -18.62
N SER A 153 25.82 -13.06 -19.47
CA SER A 153 24.88 -14.15 -19.28
C SER A 153 25.41 -15.16 -18.26
N SER A 154 25.20 -14.86 -16.97
CA SER A 154 25.32 -15.85 -15.90
C SER A 154 24.02 -16.67 -15.84
N SER A 155 24.07 -17.86 -16.42
CA SER A 155 23.01 -18.87 -16.40
C SER A 155 22.98 -19.54 -15.02
N GLY A 156 22.62 -18.76 -14.00
CA GLY A 156 22.18 -19.30 -12.73
C GLY A 156 20.75 -19.79 -12.89
N SER A 157 20.51 -21.07 -12.66
CA SER A 157 19.17 -21.61 -12.40
C SER A 157 18.64 -21.02 -11.09
N SER A 158 18.33 -19.73 -11.13
CA SER A 158 17.57 -19.03 -10.10
C SER A 158 16.19 -19.66 -10.13
N SER A 159 15.92 -20.52 -9.16
CA SER A 159 14.57 -20.91 -8.81
C SER A 159 13.83 -19.63 -8.41
N GLY A 160 13.32 -18.92 -9.41
CA GLY A 160 12.61 -17.68 -9.22
C GLY A 160 11.49 -17.87 -8.20
N PRO A 161 11.14 -16.83 -7.44
CA PRO A 161 10.09 -16.91 -6.43
C PRO A 161 8.84 -17.54 -7.06
N ARG A 162 8.48 -18.73 -6.56
CA ARG A 162 7.31 -19.47 -7.02
C ARG A 162 6.09 -18.57 -6.79
N ARG A 163 5.42 -18.17 -7.87
CA ARG A 163 4.15 -17.45 -7.78
C ARG A 163 3.16 -18.36 -7.06
N VAL A 164 2.63 -17.91 -5.94
CA VAL A 164 1.44 -18.52 -5.33
C VAL A 164 0.24 -18.02 -6.13
N PRO A 165 -0.56 -18.91 -6.75
CA PRO A 165 -1.81 -18.50 -7.38
C PRO A 165 -2.72 -17.83 -6.33
N ILE A 166 -3.37 -16.72 -6.70
CA ILE A 166 -4.34 -16.01 -5.85
C ILE A 166 -5.44 -16.94 -5.33
N GLU A 167 -5.79 -17.96 -6.12
CA GLU A 167 -6.75 -19.00 -5.73
C GLU A 167 -6.37 -19.71 -4.41
N VAL A 168 -5.06 -19.88 -4.17
CA VAL A 168 -4.56 -20.47 -2.92
C VAL A 168 -4.79 -19.51 -1.76
N LEU A 169 -4.55 -18.21 -1.97
CA LEU A 169 -4.76 -17.19 -0.94
C LEU A 169 -6.25 -16.99 -0.62
N LEU A 170 -7.13 -17.14 -1.62
CA LEU A 170 -8.58 -17.09 -1.44
C LEU A 170 -9.10 -18.24 -0.56
N SER A 171 -8.45 -19.41 -0.60
CA SER A 171 -8.85 -20.55 0.25
C SER A 171 -8.55 -20.33 1.74
N ASP A 172 -7.63 -19.42 2.07
CA ASP A 172 -7.30 -19.03 3.44
C ASP A 172 -8.17 -17.87 3.97
N VAL A 173 -9.08 -17.32 3.15
CA VAL A 173 -9.99 -16.27 3.59
C VAL A 173 -11.01 -16.86 4.57
N PRO A 174 -11.12 -16.32 5.80
CA PRO A 174 -12.07 -16.83 6.77
C PRO A 174 -13.52 -16.67 6.28
N PRO A 175 -14.40 -17.65 6.57
CA PRO A 175 -15.80 -17.61 6.14
C PRO A 175 -16.51 -16.38 6.73
N PRO A 176 -17.50 -15.79 6.03
CA PRO A 176 -18.15 -14.56 6.47
C PRO A 176 -18.78 -14.70 7.87
N GLY A 177 -18.87 -13.58 8.59
CA GLY A 177 -19.46 -13.51 9.95
C GLY A 177 -18.47 -13.49 11.11
N TRP A 178 -17.16 -13.46 10.84
CA TRP A 178 -16.14 -13.31 11.89
C TRP A 178 -16.01 -11.87 12.45
N TYR A 179 -16.71 -10.91 11.85
CA TYR A 179 -16.75 -9.51 12.27
C TYR A 179 -18.18 -8.97 12.21
N GLY A 180 -18.46 -7.94 13.02
CA GLY A 180 -19.73 -7.22 13.03
C GLY A 180 -19.65 -5.90 12.26
N VAL A 181 -20.78 -5.45 11.72
CA VAL A 181 -20.92 -4.17 11.00
C VAL A 181 -22.17 -3.44 11.49
N GLY A 182 -22.08 -2.13 11.64
CA GLY A 182 -23.20 -1.31 12.11
C GLY A 182 -22.82 0.14 12.35
N SER A 183 -23.56 0.80 13.24
CA SER A 183 -23.29 2.16 13.72
C SER A 183 -22.45 2.14 15.00
N LYS A 184 -21.99 3.31 15.44
CA LYS A 184 -21.21 3.45 16.69
C LYS A 184 -21.92 2.85 17.91
N LYS A 185 -23.25 2.85 17.94
CA LYS A 185 -24.05 2.33 19.08
C LYS A 185 -24.16 0.81 19.08
N ASP A 186 -23.90 0.17 17.94
CA ASP A 186 -24.00 -1.28 17.78
C ASP A 186 -22.68 -1.97 18.15
N VAL A 187 -21.60 -1.21 18.33
CA VAL A 187 -20.29 -1.73 18.74
C VAL A 187 -20.39 -2.23 20.19
N PRO A 188 -20.21 -3.54 20.43
CA PRO A 188 -20.29 -4.10 21.77
C PRO A 188 -19.08 -3.67 22.61
N GLU A 189 -19.25 -3.56 23.92
CA GLU A 189 -18.17 -3.21 24.85
C GLU A 189 -17.02 -4.24 24.84
N CYS A 190 -17.29 -5.48 24.43
CA CYS A 190 -16.30 -6.53 24.29
C CYS A 190 -15.53 -6.51 22.96
N ALA A 191 -15.75 -5.51 22.08
CA ALA A 191 -14.98 -5.40 20.83
C ALA A 191 -13.50 -5.13 21.12
N CYS A 192 -12.62 -5.96 20.54
CA CYS A 192 -11.17 -5.81 20.71
C CYS A 192 -10.58 -4.81 19.73
N HIS A 193 -11.07 -4.82 18.49
CA HIS A 193 -10.64 -3.92 17.43
C HIS A 193 -11.86 -3.35 16.71
N VAL A 194 -11.77 -2.07 16.34
CA VAL A 194 -12.84 -1.33 15.68
C VAL A 194 -12.22 -0.48 14.58
N GLY A 195 -12.79 -0.57 13.37
CA GLY A 195 -12.54 0.36 12.28
C GLY A 195 -13.79 1.19 11.99
N CYS A 196 -13.63 2.38 11.43
CA CYS A 196 -14.74 3.24 11.06
C CYS A 196 -14.48 3.99 9.75
N CYS A 197 -15.54 4.15 8.95
CA CYS A 197 -15.51 4.98 7.76
C CYS A 197 -16.89 5.60 7.53
N GLY A 198 -16.97 6.93 7.58
CA GLY A 198 -18.19 7.67 7.23
C GLY A 198 -19.44 7.28 8.02
N GLY A 199 -19.31 6.88 9.29
CA GLY A 199 -20.43 6.47 10.14
C GLY A 199 -20.75 4.97 10.13
N THR A 200 -20.14 4.20 9.23
CA THR A 200 -20.12 2.74 9.27
C THR A 200 -18.97 2.29 10.18
N TYR A 201 -19.28 1.43 11.15
CA TYR A 201 -18.33 0.82 12.08
C TYR A 201 -18.25 -0.66 11.79
N VAL A 202 -17.03 -1.20 11.85
CA VAL A 202 -16.71 -2.61 11.71
C VAL A 202 -15.91 -3.01 12.93
N TRP A 203 -16.31 -4.09 13.60
CA TRP A 203 -15.64 -4.51 14.83
C TRP A 203 -15.43 -6.02 14.88
N VAL A 204 -14.48 -6.43 15.71
CA VAL A 204 -14.14 -7.83 15.94
C VAL A 204 -14.16 -8.11 17.44
N THR A 205 -14.92 -9.13 17.84
CA THR A 205 -14.94 -9.66 19.22
C THR A 205 -13.74 -10.59 19.45
N PRO A 206 -13.43 -10.99 20.70
CA PRO A 206 -12.31 -11.90 20.97
C PRO A 206 -12.38 -13.20 20.16
N ASP A 207 -13.59 -13.70 19.91
CA ASP A 207 -13.85 -14.92 19.15
C ASP A 207 -13.46 -14.80 17.67
N GLY A 208 -13.57 -13.60 17.09
CA GLY A 208 -13.22 -13.32 15.69
C GLY A 208 -11.75 -12.94 15.48
N LEU A 209 -10.97 -12.76 16.55
CA LEU A 209 -9.58 -12.31 16.48
C LEU A 209 -8.66 -13.25 15.67
N PRO A 210 -8.77 -14.60 15.79
CA PRO A 210 -7.97 -15.51 14.97
C PRO A 210 -8.25 -15.34 13.46
N SER A 211 -9.50 -15.08 13.09
CA SER A 211 -9.91 -14.84 11.71
C SER A 211 -9.37 -13.49 11.21
N LEU A 212 -9.47 -12.42 12.02
CA LEU A 212 -8.85 -11.14 11.69
C LEU A 212 -7.35 -11.31 11.44
N SER A 213 -6.63 -12.00 12.32
CA SER A 213 -5.20 -12.21 12.17
C SER A 213 -4.85 -12.97 10.88
N ARG A 214 -5.58 -14.03 10.55
CA ARG A 214 -5.38 -14.77 9.30
C ARG A 214 -5.64 -13.88 8.09
N PHE A 215 -6.77 -13.18 8.09
CA PHE A 215 -7.15 -12.29 7.01
C PHE A 215 -6.12 -11.18 6.78
N THR A 216 -5.61 -10.56 7.85
CA THR A 216 -4.56 -9.54 7.75
C THR A 216 -3.27 -10.11 7.15
N VAL A 217 -2.85 -11.33 7.54
CA VAL A 217 -1.68 -11.97 6.94
C VAL A 217 -1.91 -12.24 5.45
N THR A 218 -3.09 -12.71 5.04
CA THR A 218 -3.42 -12.93 3.63
C THR A 218 -3.41 -11.62 2.83
N VAL A 219 -3.98 -10.55 3.39
CA VAL A 219 -3.93 -9.20 2.79
C VAL A 219 -2.49 -8.74 2.59
N LEU A 220 -1.66 -8.84 3.63
CA LEU A 220 -0.25 -8.44 3.57
C LEU A 220 0.54 -9.30 2.57
N ALA A 221 0.20 -10.58 2.44
CA ALA A 221 0.79 -11.45 1.44
C ALA A 221 0.50 -10.93 0.02
N VAL A 222 -0.76 -10.59 -0.30
CA VAL A 222 -1.14 -10.01 -1.61
C VAL A 222 -0.39 -8.71 -1.86
N VAL A 223 -0.28 -7.83 -0.85
CA VAL A 223 0.45 -6.55 -0.99
C VAL A 223 1.92 -6.79 -1.29
N LYS A 224 2.58 -7.71 -0.57
CA LYS A 224 4.03 -7.97 -0.69
C LYS A 224 4.41 -8.80 -1.92
N PHE A 225 3.53 -9.65 -2.43
CA PHE A 225 3.83 -10.45 -3.61
C PHE A 225 3.87 -9.55 -4.85
N LYS A 226 5.07 -9.17 -5.26
CA LYS A 226 5.29 -8.60 -6.59
C LYS A 226 4.84 -9.64 -7.62
N PRO A 227 3.88 -9.32 -8.51
CA PRO A 227 3.71 -10.14 -9.69
C PRO A 227 5.07 -10.08 -10.38
N GLY A 228 5.77 -11.22 -10.46
CA GLY A 228 6.98 -11.28 -11.26
C GLY A 228 6.65 -10.71 -12.65
N PRO A 229 7.64 -10.22 -13.42
CA PRO A 229 7.39 -9.88 -14.82
C PRO A 229 6.70 -11.09 -15.44
N SER A 230 5.40 -10.96 -15.71
CA SER A 230 4.59 -11.95 -16.40
C SER A 230 5.33 -12.10 -17.69
N GLY A 231 6.13 -13.16 -17.80
CA GLY A 231 7.12 -13.33 -18.85
C GLY A 231 6.37 -13.10 -20.14
N GLY A 232 6.49 -11.87 -20.66
CA GLY A 232 5.90 -11.45 -21.90
C GLY A 232 6.44 -12.46 -22.87
N GLY A 233 5.53 -13.21 -23.49
CA GLY A 233 5.86 -14.38 -24.26
C GLY A 233 7.14 -14.13 -25.02
N SER A 234 8.13 -15.01 -24.86
CA SER A 234 9.10 -15.19 -25.92
C SER A 234 8.29 -15.27 -27.20
N GLY A 235 8.31 -14.18 -27.97
CA GLY A 235 7.82 -14.16 -29.33
C GLY A 235 8.59 -15.28 -30.00
N LEU A 236 7.91 -16.41 -30.17
CA LEU A 236 8.45 -17.54 -30.89
C LEU A 236 8.45 -17.07 -32.34
N VAL A 237 9.53 -16.38 -32.71
CA VAL A 237 9.80 -15.99 -34.10
C VAL A 237 10.07 -17.30 -34.83
N VAL A 238 9.01 -17.90 -35.35
CA VAL A 238 9.11 -18.96 -36.36
C VAL A 238 9.64 -18.26 -37.60
N THR A 239 10.94 -18.38 -37.83
CA THR A 239 11.56 -17.98 -39.10
C THR A 239 11.32 -19.12 -40.10
N PRO A 240 10.84 -18.83 -41.32
CA PRO A 240 10.56 -19.85 -42.34
C PRO A 240 11.82 -20.52 -42.90
#